data_AF-A0A0A1GU16-F1
#
_entry.id   AF-A0A0A1GU16-F1
#
_cell.length_a   1.000
_cell.length_b   1.000
_cell.length_c   1.000
_cell.angle_alpha   90.00
_cell.angle_beta   90.00
_cell.angle_gamma   90.00
#
_symmetry.space_group_name_H-M   'P 1'
#
loop_
_entity.id
_entity.type
_entity.pdbx_description
1 polymer ?
#
loop_
_entity_poly.entity_id
_entity_poly.type
_entity_poly.pdbx_seq_one_letter_code
_entity_poly.pdbx_strand_id
1 'polypeptide(L)'
;MANVVNQDVQEDVSNVINKQITAKISYLQELQQAISQHDDRKIYALLDNQRYASAILHTEKQENDHGVINLVDNLSDQLSNYLSAHLIQYLGHTYPFFYYEEYQQGHFKVFFGNWWDRREFGELDVLNIRFAFDQGEYDKLTQSFELAKSNKRFNSEQIQTISAQNDQLQDLIDHAQEREEHKAQLQDQLKDTSTKTGMPWESGKQKEARQTLIDELSNLEDQDQQARDAGKQIKSNEAKVLGLSKENTILSYEQKSILDTFGSFADFEAANRNLYADYLHTFMNEKQVDDND
;
A
#
# COMPACT_ATOMS: atom_id res chain seq x y z
N MET A 1 -43.93 18.13 53.43
CA MET A 1 -43.15 16.89 53.57
C MET A 1 -41.81 17.16 52.91
N ALA A 2 -40.76 17.28 53.70
CA ALA A 2 -39.45 17.75 53.26
C ALA A 2 -38.69 16.62 52.55
N ASN A 3 -38.03 16.95 51.44
CA ASN A 3 -37.11 16.08 50.73
C ASN A 3 -35.94 15.73 51.66
N VAL A 4 -35.97 14.52 52.23
CA VAL A 4 -34.78 13.89 52.80
C VAL A 4 -34.00 13.32 51.62
N VAL A 5 -33.20 14.15 50.97
CA VAL A 5 -32.12 13.66 50.11
C VAL A 5 -31.09 13.06 51.07
N ASN A 6 -30.98 11.73 51.05
CA ASN A 6 -30.08 10.95 51.91
C ASN A 6 -28.65 11.54 51.87
N GLN A 7 -28.19 12.09 53.01
CA GLN A 7 -26.81 12.56 53.19
C GLN A 7 -25.80 11.43 52.97
N ASP A 8 -26.15 10.17 53.28
CA ASP A 8 -25.32 8.98 53.06
C ASP A 8 -24.98 8.73 51.57
N VAL A 9 -25.91 9.04 50.66
CA VAL A 9 -25.68 8.90 49.20
C VAL A 9 -24.77 10.01 48.69
N GLN A 10 -24.78 11.18 49.34
CA GLN A 10 -23.99 12.34 48.94
C GLN A 10 -22.53 12.25 49.42
N GLU A 11 -22.28 11.62 50.58
CA GLU A 11 -20.93 11.27 51.05
C GLU A 11 -20.29 10.18 50.16
N ASP A 12 -21.06 9.18 49.74
CA ASP A 12 -20.57 8.11 48.85
C ASP A 12 -20.18 8.65 47.46
N VAL A 13 -21.02 9.51 46.87
CA VAL A 13 -20.70 10.17 45.59
C VAL A 13 -19.48 11.09 45.68
N SER A 14 -19.33 11.83 46.78
CA SER A 14 -18.16 12.72 46.97
C SER A 14 -16.85 11.92 47.08
N ASN A 15 -16.88 10.76 47.74
CA ASN A 15 -15.73 9.87 47.84
C ASN A 15 -15.36 9.25 46.48
N VAL A 16 -16.35 8.84 45.68
CA VAL A 16 -16.12 8.34 44.32
C VAL A 16 -15.47 9.41 43.43
N ILE A 17 -15.98 10.64 43.46
CA ILE A 17 -15.42 11.76 42.69
C ILE A 17 -13.98 12.04 43.11
N ASN A 18 -13.71 12.14 44.41
CA ASN A 18 -12.37 12.40 44.93
C ASN A 18 -11.37 11.28 44.56
N LYS A 19 -11.81 10.01 44.58
CA LYS A 19 -11.01 8.88 44.14
C LYS A 19 -10.64 8.99 42.65
N GLN A 20 -11.60 9.34 41.80
CA GLN A 20 -11.35 9.54 40.37
C GLN A 20 -10.40 10.72 40.11
N ILE A 21 -10.58 11.85 40.79
CA ILE A 21 -9.68 13.01 40.66
C ILE A 21 -8.27 12.63 41.09
N THR A 22 -8.12 11.90 42.20
CA THR A 22 -6.81 11.45 42.69
C THR A 22 -6.12 10.52 41.69
N ALA A 23 -6.86 9.60 41.08
CA ALA A 23 -6.32 8.73 40.03
C ALA A 23 -5.81 9.52 38.81
N LYS A 24 -6.59 10.52 38.37
CA LYS A 24 -6.20 11.43 37.26
C LYS A 24 -4.95 12.24 37.58
N ILE A 25 -4.87 12.82 38.77
CA ILE A 25 -3.69 13.57 39.22
C ILE A 25 -2.46 12.65 39.27
N SER A 26 -2.61 11.45 39.84
CA SER A 26 -1.51 10.48 39.95
C SER A 26 -0.99 10.07 38.57
N TYR A 27 -1.89 9.79 37.63
CA TYR A 27 -1.53 9.49 36.24
C TYR A 27 -0.71 10.61 35.59
N LEU A 28 -1.18 11.86 35.69
CA LEU A 28 -0.48 13.01 35.11
C LEU A 28 0.88 13.25 35.77
N GLN A 29 1.00 13.04 37.08
CA GLN A 29 2.26 13.12 37.81
C GLN A 29 3.25 12.04 37.38
N GLU A 30 2.78 10.79 37.25
CA GLU A 30 3.62 9.68 36.75
C GLU A 30 4.11 9.94 35.32
N LEU A 31 3.24 10.44 34.44
CA LEU A 31 3.62 10.76 33.07
C LEU A 31 4.62 11.91 33.02
N GLN A 32 4.38 12.99 33.77
CA GLN A 32 5.30 14.12 33.85
C GLN A 32 6.67 13.68 34.39
N GLN A 33 6.69 12.81 35.39
CA GLN A 33 7.93 12.25 35.93
C GLN A 33 8.65 11.40 34.88
N ALA A 34 7.94 10.53 34.17
CA ALA A 34 8.53 9.69 33.12
C ALA A 34 9.16 10.52 31.99
N ILE A 35 8.48 11.59 31.54
CA ILE A 35 9.03 12.56 30.56
C ILE A 35 10.27 13.24 31.11
N SER A 36 10.23 13.70 32.37
CA SER A 36 11.35 14.42 33.01
C SER A 36 12.58 13.52 33.22
N GLN A 37 12.38 12.22 33.35
CA GLN A 37 13.42 11.22 33.54
C GLN A 37 13.87 10.55 32.23
N HIS A 38 13.30 10.95 31.08
CA HIS A 38 13.51 10.28 29.79
C HIS A 38 13.23 8.76 29.83
N ASP A 39 12.25 8.33 30.64
CA ASP A 39 11.84 6.92 30.72
C ASP A 39 10.74 6.62 29.69
N ASP A 40 11.15 6.52 28.42
CA ASP A 40 10.26 6.26 27.28
C ASP A 40 9.43 4.98 27.50
N ARG A 41 10.03 3.94 28.10
CA ARG A 41 9.31 2.69 28.43
C ARG A 41 8.15 2.93 29.38
N LYS A 42 8.34 3.73 30.44
CA LYS A 42 7.27 4.08 31.37
C LYS A 42 6.21 4.94 30.70
N ILE A 43 6.58 5.83 29.78
CA ILE A 43 5.61 6.60 28.97
C ILE A 43 4.73 5.65 28.16
N TYR A 44 5.30 4.71 27.41
CA TYR A 44 4.52 3.72 26.66
C TYR A 44 3.61 2.86 27.54
N ALA A 45 4.09 2.45 28.72
CA ALA A 45 3.29 1.70 29.68
C ALA A 45 2.11 2.51 30.25
N LEU A 46 2.25 3.83 30.35
CA LEU A 46 1.19 4.74 30.80
C LEU A 46 0.18 5.06 29.69
N LEU A 47 0.63 5.12 28.42
CA LEU A 47 -0.24 5.39 27.28
C LEU A 47 -1.18 4.21 26.97
N ASP A 48 -0.67 2.98 27.05
CA ASP A 48 -1.48 1.77 26.82
C ASP A 48 -1.03 0.65 27.76
N ASN A 49 -1.60 0.66 28.97
CA ASN A 49 -1.24 -0.28 30.03
C ASN A 49 -1.68 -1.71 29.70
N GLN A 50 -2.83 -1.89 29.07
CA GLN A 50 -3.33 -3.20 28.64
C GLN A 50 -2.39 -3.84 27.61
N ARG A 51 -1.98 -3.07 26.59
CA ARG A 51 -1.03 -3.57 25.60
C ARG A 51 0.34 -3.82 26.21
N TYR A 52 0.82 -2.93 27.08
CA TYR A 52 2.08 -3.14 27.78
C TYR A 52 2.04 -4.40 28.67
N ALA A 53 0.96 -4.59 29.44
CA ALA A 53 0.79 -5.74 30.32
C ALA A 53 0.72 -7.06 29.53
N SER A 54 0.03 -7.07 28.38
CA SER A 54 -0.06 -8.26 27.54
C SER A 54 1.24 -8.54 26.77
N ALA A 55 1.82 -7.55 26.10
CA ALA A 55 2.98 -7.72 25.21
C ALA A 55 4.31 -7.83 25.97
N ILE A 56 4.46 -7.19 27.14
CA ILE A 56 5.72 -7.17 27.90
C ILE A 56 5.61 -8.03 29.16
N LEU A 57 4.56 -7.84 29.96
CA LEU A 57 4.40 -8.54 31.25
C LEU A 57 3.70 -9.90 31.12
N HIS A 58 3.19 -10.25 29.92
CA HIS A 58 2.45 -11.49 29.67
C HIS A 58 1.27 -11.70 30.65
N THR A 59 0.63 -10.60 31.07
CA THR A 59 -0.46 -10.58 32.05
C THR A 59 -1.73 -10.05 31.39
N GLU A 60 -2.59 -10.96 30.91
CA GLU A 60 -3.75 -10.63 30.05
C GLU A 60 -4.95 -9.96 30.76
N LYS A 61 -4.88 -9.73 32.08
CA LYS A 61 -6.04 -9.34 32.91
C LYS A 61 -6.10 -7.85 33.29
N GLN A 62 -5.32 -6.99 32.64
CA GLN A 62 -5.27 -5.58 32.98
C GLN A 62 -6.10 -4.76 31.97
N GLU A 63 -7.24 -4.23 32.42
CA GLU A 63 -8.03 -3.29 31.61
C GLU A 63 -7.39 -1.90 31.62
N ASN A 64 -7.46 -1.23 30.47
CA ASN A 64 -7.08 0.18 30.38
C ASN A 64 -8.06 1.06 31.17
N ASP A 65 -7.53 1.95 32.00
CA ASP A 65 -8.33 3.01 32.60
C ASP A 65 -8.52 4.14 31.58
N HIS A 66 -9.52 3.97 30.72
CA HIS A 66 -9.92 4.97 29.72
C HIS A 66 -10.24 6.35 30.35
N GLY A 67 -10.54 6.41 31.66
CA GLY A 67 -10.79 7.65 32.38
C GLY A 67 -9.56 8.54 32.59
N VAL A 68 -8.35 7.97 32.51
CA VAL A 68 -7.08 8.70 32.65
C VAL A 68 -6.32 8.85 31.34
N ILE A 69 -6.38 7.87 30.42
CA ILE A 69 -5.66 7.91 29.14
C ILE A 69 -6.10 9.11 28.29
N ASN A 70 -7.41 9.38 28.23
CA ASN A 70 -7.94 10.49 27.43
C ASN A 70 -7.53 11.89 27.92
N LEU A 71 -6.87 12.00 29.09
CA LEU A 71 -6.39 13.28 29.62
C LEU A 71 -5.26 13.87 28.79
N VAL A 72 -4.59 13.06 27.97
CA VAL A 72 -3.42 13.47 27.19
C VAL A 72 -3.62 13.33 25.69
N ASP A 73 -4.85 13.07 25.23
CA ASP A 73 -5.18 12.96 23.81
C ASP A 73 -4.77 14.22 23.02
N ASN A 74 -4.93 15.39 23.62
CA ASN A 74 -4.54 16.68 23.02
C ASN A 74 -3.02 16.93 23.03
N LEU A 75 -2.23 16.03 23.62
CA LEU A 75 -0.77 16.05 23.63
C LEU A 75 -0.17 14.99 22.70
N SER A 76 -1.00 14.25 21.94
CA SER A 76 -0.55 13.13 21.11
C SER A 76 0.56 13.51 20.14
N ASP A 77 0.44 14.64 19.44
CA ASP A 77 1.45 15.13 18.48
C ASP A 77 2.79 15.43 19.19
N GLN A 78 2.75 16.07 20.36
CA GLN A 78 3.95 16.41 21.13
C GLN A 78 4.60 15.17 21.74
N LEU A 79 3.81 14.23 22.25
CA LEU A 79 4.28 12.97 22.78
C LEU A 79 4.88 12.11 21.68
N SER A 80 4.23 12.04 20.52
CA SER A 80 4.71 11.32 19.35
C SER A 80 6.05 11.91 18.88
N ASN A 81 6.15 13.23 18.73
CA ASN A 81 7.39 13.89 18.39
C ASN A 81 8.50 13.62 19.42
N TYR A 82 8.19 13.71 20.72
CA TYR A 82 9.13 13.45 21.80
C TYR A 82 9.69 12.01 21.76
N LEU A 83 8.81 11.01 21.60
CA LEU A 83 9.18 9.59 21.57
C LEU A 83 9.83 9.14 20.26
N SER A 84 9.67 9.93 19.18
CA SER A 84 10.12 9.55 17.84
C SER A 84 11.62 9.38 17.71
N ALA A 85 12.43 10.15 18.45
CA ALA A 85 13.88 10.20 18.25
C ALA A 85 14.56 8.84 18.50
N HIS A 86 14.34 8.23 19.66
CA HIS A 86 14.89 6.91 19.98
C HIS A 86 14.27 5.81 19.13
N LEU A 87 12.97 5.92 18.84
CA LEU A 87 12.27 4.94 18.01
C LEU A 87 12.83 4.91 16.58
N ILE A 88 12.94 6.08 15.93
CA ILE A 88 13.48 6.19 14.58
C ILE A 88 14.95 5.75 14.55
N GLN A 89 15.73 6.03 15.61
CA GLN A 89 17.09 5.52 15.71
C GLN A 89 17.13 3.99 15.76
N TYR A 90 16.30 3.36 16.60
CA TYR A 90 16.17 1.90 16.66
C TYR A 90 15.74 1.33 15.31
N LEU A 91 14.69 1.90 14.71
CA LEU A 91 14.17 1.47 13.43
C LEU A 91 15.18 1.65 12.29
N GLY A 92 16.04 2.68 12.33
CA GLY A 92 17.10 2.86 11.34
C GLY A 92 18.16 1.74 11.35
N HIS A 93 18.30 1.02 12.48
CA HIS A 93 19.15 -0.16 12.57
C HIS A 93 18.40 -1.43 12.19
N THR A 94 17.15 -1.58 12.66
CA THR A 94 16.34 -2.78 12.48
C THR A 94 15.70 -2.88 11.08
N TYR A 95 15.38 -1.74 10.47
CA TYR A 95 14.79 -1.59 9.13
C TYR A 95 15.60 -0.58 8.32
N PRO A 96 16.85 -0.90 7.93
CA PRO A 96 17.79 0.07 7.32
C PRO A 96 17.37 0.57 5.93
N PHE A 97 16.31 -0.03 5.36
CA PHE A 97 15.73 0.36 4.09
C PHE A 97 14.53 1.31 4.22
N PHE A 98 14.04 1.57 5.43
CA PHE A 98 12.98 2.55 5.64
C PHE A 98 13.55 3.93 5.94
N TYR A 99 12.92 4.94 5.32
CA TYR A 99 13.25 6.34 5.50
C TYR A 99 12.03 7.08 6.06
N TYR A 100 12.28 7.90 7.08
CA TYR A 100 11.25 8.57 7.85
C TYR A 100 11.26 10.06 7.53
N GLU A 101 10.12 10.60 7.11
CA GLU A 101 9.96 12.03 6.82
C GLU A 101 8.83 12.59 7.69
N GLU A 102 9.17 13.56 8.54
CA GLU A 102 8.18 14.27 9.35
C GLU A 102 7.43 15.29 8.48
N TYR A 103 6.12 15.09 8.29
CA TYR A 103 5.29 16.00 7.49
C TYR A 103 4.39 16.89 8.35
N GLN A 104 4.17 16.50 9.60
CA GLN A 104 3.52 17.26 10.66
C GLN A 104 4.18 16.87 11.97
N GLN A 105 4.18 17.76 12.96
CA GLN A 105 4.80 17.50 14.26
C GLN A 105 4.37 16.14 14.84
N GLY A 106 5.32 15.22 14.98
CA GLY A 106 5.04 13.88 15.51
C GLY A 106 4.36 12.91 14.54
N HIS A 107 4.24 13.24 13.26
CA HIS A 107 3.68 12.37 12.23
C HIS A 107 4.69 12.12 11.11
N PHE A 108 4.94 10.84 10.82
CA PHE A 108 6.05 10.43 9.97
C PHE A 108 5.56 9.54 8.83
N LYS A 109 5.86 9.95 7.61
CA LYS A 109 5.75 9.09 6.44
C LYS A 109 6.93 8.15 6.37
N VAL A 110 6.66 6.92 5.95
CA VAL A 110 7.65 5.88 5.76
C VAL A 110 7.81 5.65 4.27
N PHE A 111 9.03 5.83 3.79
CA PHE A 111 9.41 5.55 2.41
C PHE A 111 10.27 4.30 2.34
N PHE A 112 10.03 3.46 1.34
CA PHE A 112 10.87 2.30 1.06
C PHE A 112 12.02 2.70 0.14
N GLY A 113 13.24 2.63 0.66
CA GLY A 113 14.48 2.85 -0.08
C GLY A 113 14.81 4.32 -0.35
N ASN A 114 16.03 4.54 -0.85
CA ASN A 114 16.58 5.88 -1.12
C ASN A 114 16.76 6.18 -2.62
N TRP A 115 15.92 5.59 -3.47
CA TRP A 115 15.95 5.87 -4.91
C TRP A 115 15.07 7.07 -5.27
N TRP A 116 15.31 7.65 -6.46
CA TRP A 116 14.63 8.86 -6.91
C TRP A 116 13.10 8.69 -7.02
N ASP A 117 12.66 7.49 -7.42
CA ASP A 117 11.25 7.09 -7.47
C ASP A 117 10.84 6.31 -6.19
N ARG A 118 11.35 6.69 -5.01
CA ARG A 118 10.99 6.01 -3.75
C ARG A 118 9.50 6.14 -3.48
N ARG A 119 8.92 5.07 -2.97
CA ARG A 119 7.50 4.94 -2.73
C ARG A 119 7.19 5.24 -1.26
N GLU A 120 6.18 6.07 -1.04
CA GLU A 120 5.52 6.16 0.26
C GLU A 120 4.85 4.81 0.53
N PHE A 121 5.32 4.13 1.57
CA PHE A 121 4.91 2.77 1.89
C PHE A 121 3.94 2.74 3.09
N GLY A 122 3.75 3.88 3.76
CA GLY A 122 2.82 4.03 4.87
C GLY A 122 3.27 5.10 5.85
N GLU A 123 2.81 4.98 7.09
CA GLU A 123 3.12 5.90 8.19
C GLU A 123 3.68 5.15 9.40
N LEU A 124 4.47 5.85 10.22
CA LEU A 124 4.93 5.35 11.51
C LEU A 124 4.03 5.91 12.61
N ASP A 125 3.30 5.03 13.26
CA ASP A 125 2.55 5.32 14.47
C ASP A 125 3.49 5.15 15.67
N VAL A 126 4.09 6.26 16.09
CA VAL A 126 5.12 6.29 17.15
C VAL A 126 4.53 5.90 18.50
N LEU A 127 3.31 6.36 18.81
CA LEU A 127 2.65 6.08 20.09
C LEU A 127 2.32 4.59 20.24
N ASN A 128 2.00 3.93 19.12
CA ASN A 128 1.73 2.49 19.10
C ASN A 128 2.94 1.63 18.68
N ILE A 129 4.09 2.24 18.37
CA ILE A 129 5.30 1.56 17.89
C ILE A 129 4.95 0.56 16.78
N ARG A 130 4.33 1.08 15.71
CA ARG A 130 3.79 0.25 14.63
C ARG A 130 3.87 0.97 13.29
N PHE A 131 4.11 0.22 12.23
CA PHE A 131 3.89 0.70 10.87
C PHE A 131 2.44 0.55 10.44
N ALA A 132 1.84 1.65 9.98
CA ALA A 132 0.57 1.67 9.26
C ALA A 132 0.87 1.68 7.76
N PHE A 133 1.07 0.49 7.17
CA PHE A 133 1.41 0.37 5.74
C PHE A 133 0.23 0.73 4.84
N ASP A 134 0.52 1.30 3.67
CA ASP A 134 -0.46 1.39 2.59
C ASP A 134 -0.80 -0.03 2.12
N GLN A 135 -2.07 -0.41 2.26
CA GLN A 135 -2.50 -1.77 1.98
C GLN A 135 -2.28 -2.17 0.51
N GLY A 136 -2.48 -1.24 -0.43
CA GLY A 136 -2.28 -1.50 -1.85
C GLY A 136 -0.81 -1.78 -2.16
N GLU A 137 0.10 -0.98 -1.61
CA GLU A 137 1.53 -1.18 -1.80
C GLU A 137 2.06 -2.43 -1.05
N TYR A 138 1.52 -2.70 0.14
CA TYR A 138 1.83 -3.92 0.89
C TYR A 138 1.35 -5.19 0.18
N ASP A 139 0.15 -5.18 -0.40
CA ASP A 139 -0.41 -6.30 -1.17
C ASP A 139 0.43 -6.58 -2.43
N LYS A 140 0.85 -5.53 -3.14
CA LYS A 140 1.77 -5.67 -4.28
C LYS A 140 3.08 -6.32 -3.86
N LEU A 141 3.68 -5.86 -2.76
CA LEU A 141 4.92 -6.43 -2.24
C LEU A 141 4.72 -7.91 -1.88
N THR A 142 3.65 -8.24 -1.16
CA THR A 142 3.28 -9.62 -0.80
C THR A 142 3.13 -10.50 -2.03
N GLN A 143 2.33 -10.07 -3.02
CA GLN A 143 2.11 -10.81 -4.26
C GLN A 143 3.41 -10.97 -5.05
N SER A 144 4.29 -9.96 -5.03
CA SER A 144 5.58 -10.02 -5.72
C SER A 144 6.49 -11.11 -5.14
N PHE A 145 6.48 -11.34 -3.82
CA PHE A 145 7.20 -12.43 -3.17
C PHE A 145 6.63 -13.80 -3.56
N GLU A 146 5.30 -13.94 -3.63
CA GLU A 146 4.66 -15.18 -4.07
C GLU A 146 5.01 -15.51 -5.53
N LEU A 147 4.97 -14.52 -6.41
CA LEU A 147 5.32 -14.70 -7.82
C LEU A 147 6.81 -15.05 -8.01
N ALA A 148 7.70 -14.48 -7.19
CA ALA A 148 9.13 -14.77 -7.24
C ALA A 148 9.45 -16.26 -6.99
N LYS A 149 8.63 -16.98 -6.20
CA LYS A 149 8.75 -18.45 -6.03
C LYS A 149 8.61 -19.22 -7.33
N SER A 150 7.88 -18.66 -8.30
CA SER A 150 7.69 -19.20 -9.64
C SER A 150 8.52 -18.50 -10.73
N ASN A 151 9.53 -17.71 -10.32
CA ASN A 151 10.36 -16.88 -11.21
C ASN A 151 9.56 -15.92 -12.11
N LYS A 152 8.41 -15.45 -11.61
CA LYS A 152 7.57 -14.44 -12.26
C LYS A 152 7.73 -13.09 -11.58
N ARG A 153 7.53 -12.00 -12.33
CA ARG A 153 7.44 -10.63 -11.78
C ARG A 153 5.99 -10.19 -11.73
N PHE A 154 5.70 -9.23 -10.85
CA PHE A 154 4.36 -8.71 -10.59
C PHE A 154 3.63 -8.29 -11.87
N ASN A 155 4.24 -7.45 -12.70
CA ASN A 155 3.63 -6.94 -13.93
C ASN A 155 3.92 -7.78 -15.19
N SER A 156 4.49 -8.99 -15.08
CA SER A 156 4.93 -9.78 -16.24
C SER A 156 3.79 -10.07 -17.24
N GLU A 157 2.63 -10.52 -16.75
CA GLU A 157 1.49 -10.90 -17.62
C GLU A 157 0.88 -9.67 -18.31
N GLN A 158 0.76 -8.56 -17.57
CA GLN A 158 0.25 -7.31 -18.14
C GLN A 158 1.17 -6.74 -19.22
N ILE A 159 2.49 -6.78 -19.00
CA ILE A 159 3.48 -6.37 -20.01
C ILE A 159 3.33 -7.24 -21.25
N GLN A 160 3.22 -8.56 -21.09
CA GLN A 160 3.07 -9.49 -22.22
C GLN A 160 1.81 -9.19 -23.05
N THR A 161 0.67 -8.92 -22.40
CA THR A 161 -0.58 -8.56 -23.09
C THR A 161 -0.44 -7.26 -23.88
N ILE A 162 0.16 -6.22 -23.29
CA ILE A 162 0.35 -4.94 -23.96
C ILE A 162 1.35 -5.07 -25.13
N SER A 163 2.41 -5.85 -24.95
CA SER A 163 3.37 -6.15 -26.02
C SER A 163 2.70 -6.88 -27.19
N ALA A 164 1.86 -7.88 -26.92
CA ALA A 164 1.11 -8.58 -27.98
C ALA A 164 0.13 -7.65 -28.73
N GLN A 165 -0.49 -6.70 -28.02
CA GLN A 165 -1.32 -5.67 -28.67
C GLN A 165 -0.49 -4.75 -29.57
N ASN A 166 0.72 -4.37 -29.16
CA ASN A 166 1.62 -3.60 -30.00
C ASN A 166 2.04 -4.39 -31.24
N ASP A 167 2.33 -5.69 -31.11
CA ASP A 167 2.67 -6.54 -32.25
C ASP A 167 1.53 -6.57 -33.27
N GLN A 168 0.27 -6.68 -32.82
CA GLN A 168 -0.92 -6.62 -33.69
C GLN A 168 -1.08 -5.26 -34.38
N LEU A 169 -0.87 -4.16 -33.65
CA LEU A 169 -0.95 -2.81 -34.21
C LEU A 169 0.18 -2.53 -35.21
N GLN A 170 1.37 -3.07 -34.96
CA GLN A 170 2.50 -2.97 -35.86
C GLN A 170 2.25 -3.78 -37.13
N ASP A 171 1.68 -4.98 -37.00
CA ASP A 171 1.26 -5.82 -38.14
C ASP A 171 0.27 -5.07 -39.06
N LEU A 172 -0.67 -4.32 -38.47
CA LEU A 172 -1.56 -3.44 -39.24
C LEU A 172 -0.80 -2.30 -39.95
N ILE A 173 0.25 -1.73 -39.36
CA ILE A 173 1.05 -0.70 -40.03
C ILE A 173 1.85 -1.31 -41.18
N ASP A 174 2.48 -2.45 -40.95
CA ASP A 174 3.40 -3.10 -41.88
C ASP A 174 2.68 -3.60 -43.14
N HIS A 175 1.45 -4.12 -43.00
CA HIS A 175 0.63 -4.63 -44.12
C HIS A 175 -0.28 -3.56 -44.75
N ALA A 176 -0.02 -2.27 -44.54
CA ALA A 176 -0.86 -1.19 -45.08
C ALA A 176 -0.94 -1.20 -46.62
N GLN A 177 0.16 -1.48 -47.31
CA GLN A 177 0.17 -1.53 -48.77
C GLN A 177 -0.62 -2.74 -49.29
N GLU A 178 -0.48 -3.91 -48.67
CA GLU A 178 -1.23 -5.12 -49.06
C GLU A 178 -2.74 -4.93 -48.87
N ARG A 179 -3.16 -4.24 -47.80
CA ARG A 179 -4.57 -3.89 -47.61
C ARG A 179 -5.11 -2.95 -48.68
N GLU A 180 -4.33 -1.93 -49.09
CA GLU A 180 -4.74 -1.02 -50.16
C GLU A 180 -4.89 -1.76 -51.50
N GLU A 181 -3.94 -2.65 -51.82
CA GLU A 181 -4.01 -3.51 -53.01
C GLU A 181 -5.23 -4.44 -52.96
N HIS A 182 -5.52 -5.06 -51.81
CA HIS A 182 -6.68 -5.91 -51.62
C HIS A 182 -8.00 -5.13 -51.74
N LYS A 183 -8.06 -3.92 -51.17
CA LYS A 183 -9.20 -3.02 -51.28
C LYS A 183 -9.50 -2.67 -52.73
N ALA A 184 -8.47 -2.35 -53.53
CA ALA A 184 -8.62 -2.08 -54.96
C ALA A 184 -9.17 -3.31 -55.71
N GLN A 185 -8.66 -4.51 -55.42
CA GLN A 185 -9.15 -5.75 -56.02
C GLN A 185 -10.62 -6.03 -55.70
N LEU A 186 -11.04 -5.84 -54.45
CA LEU A 186 -12.44 -6.03 -54.03
C LEU A 186 -13.37 -5.01 -54.68
N GLN A 187 -12.94 -3.75 -54.83
CA GLN A 187 -13.70 -2.72 -55.55
C GLN A 187 -13.92 -3.08 -57.02
N ASP A 188 -12.89 -3.62 -57.69
CA ASP A 188 -12.99 -4.10 -59.06
C ASP A 188 -13.95 -5.32 -59.16
N GLN A 189 -13.84 -6.28 -58.25
CA GLN A 189 -14.75 -7.44 -58.19
C GLN A 189 -16.21 -7.04 -57.94
N LEU A 190 -16.44 -6.03 -57.09
CA LEU A 190 -17.78 -5.50 -56.81
C LEU A 190 -18.38 -4.83 -58.06
N LYS A 191 -17.56 -4.11 -58.82
CA LYS A 191 -17.95 -3.47 -60.08
C LYS A 191 -18.28 -4.50 -61.17
N ASP A 192 -17.46 -5.55 -61.29
CA ASP A 192 -17.70 -6.65 -62.23
C ASP A 192 -18.95 -7.48 -61.88
N THR A 193 -19.19 -7.72 -60.60
CA THR A 193 -20.41 -8.37 -60.11
C THR A 193 -21.65 -7.47 -60.31
N SER A 194 -21.44 -6.17 -60.47
CA SER A 194 -22.49 -5.20 -60.75
C SER A 194 -22.88 -5.10 -62.22
N THR A 195 -21.95 -5.37 -63.13
CA THR A 195 -22.16 -5.29 -64.59
C THR A 195 -22.61 -6.61 -65.23
N LYS A 196 -22.38 -7.75 -64.58
CA LYS A 196 -22.90 -9.06 -65.04
C LYS A 196 -24.40 -9.19 -64.79
N THR A 197 -25.20 -9.01 -65.84
CA THR A 197 -26.64 -9.34 -65.85
C THR A 197 -26.83 -10.86 -65.77
N GLY A 198 -27.05 -11.38 -64.56
CA GLY A 198 -27.32 -12.80 -64.32
C GLY A 198 -28.78 -13.17 -64.63
N MET A 199 -29.01 -14.45 -64.93
CA MET A 199 -30.36 -14.98 -65.11
C MET A 199 -31.19 -14.82 -63.82
N PRO A 200 -32.53 -14.68 -63.89
CA PRO A 200 -33.38 -14.33 -62.73
C PRO A 200 -33.24 -15.26 -61.51
N TRP A 201 -32.90 -16.53 -61.75
CA TRP A 201 -32.72 -17.58 -60.75
C TRP A 201 -31.39 -17.50 -59.98
N GLU A 202 -30.39 -16.74 -60.45
CA GLU A 202 -29.08 -16.54 -59.80
C GLU A 202 -29.02 -15.25 -58.96
N SER A 203 -30.09 -14.45 -58.98
CA SER A 203 -30.17 -13.15 -58.30
C SER A 203 -29.90 -13.22 -56.79
N GLY A 204 -30.34 -14.28 -56.12
CA GLY A 204 -30.07 -14.51 -54.69
C GLY A 204 -28.58 -14.71 -54.40
N LYS A 205 -27.89 -15.52 -55.21
CA LYS A 205 -26.45 -15.78 -55.07
C LYS A 205 -25.60 -14.55 -55.39
N GLN A 206 -26.00 -13.76 -56.40
CA GLN A 206 -25.33 -12.50 -56.71
C GLN A 206 -25.45 -11.48 -55.57
N LYS A 207 -26.61 -11.41 -54.91
CA LYS A 207 -26.82 -10.52 -53.79
C LYS A 207 -25.97 -10.90 -52.58
N GLU A 208 -25.89 -12.19 -52.27
CA GLU A 208 -25.06 -12.72 -51.18
C GLU A 208 -23.56 -12.47 -51.45
N ALA A 209 -23.06 -12.75 -52.65
CA ALA A 209 -21.68 -12.47 -53.02
C ALA A 209 -21.33 -10.97 -52.92
N ARG A 210 -22.24 -10.06 -53.33
CA ARG A 210 -22.05 -8.63 -53.12
C ARG A 210 -22.01 -8.25 -51.64
N GLN A 211 -22.85 -8.88 -50.82
CA GLN A 211 -22.84 -8.61 -49.38
C GLN A 211 -21.50 -9.01 -48.76
N THR A 212 -20.96 -10.18 -49.10
CA THR A 212 -19.64 -10.62 -48.63
C THR A 212 -18.53 -9.63 -49.01
N LEU A 213 -18.52 -9.15 -50.26
CA LEU A 213 -17.54 -8.15 -50.71
C LEU A 213 -17.67 -6.81 -49.95
N ILE A 214 -18.90 -6.39 -49.65
CA ILE A 214 -19.16 -5.17 -48.86
C ILE A 214 -18.68 -5.35 -47.42
N ASP A 215 -18.96 -6.51 -46.81
CA ASP A 215 -18.54 -6.81 -45.44
C ASP A 215 -17.00 -6.85 -45.33
N GLU A 216 -16.33 -7.42 -46.33
CA GLU A 216 -14.87 -7.47 -46.39
C GLU A 216 -14.23 -6.09 -46.60
N LEU A 217 -14.82 -5.25 -47.47
CA LEU A 217 -14.41 -3.85 -47.62
C LEU A 217 -14.61 -3.05 -46.34
N SER A 218 -15.71 -3.26 -45.62
CA SER A 218 -15.96 -2.63 -44.32
C SER A 218 -14.90 -3.03 -43.29
N ASN A 219 -14.54 -4.32 -43.24
CA ASN A 219 -13.49 -4.81 -42.35
C ASN A 219 -12.12 -4.21 -42.68
N LEU A 220 -11.77 -4.04 -43.97
CA LEU A 220 -10.54 -3.36 -44.37
C LEU A 220 -10.55 -1.87 -43.97
N GLU A 221 -11.70 -1.19 -44.07
CA GLU A 221 -11.83 0.19 -43.60
C GLU A 221 -11.67 0.33 -42.09
N ASP A 222 -12.21 -0.61 -41.31
CA ASP A 222 -12.01 -0.66 -39.87
C ASP A 222 -10.52 -0.87 -39.52
N GLN A 223 -9.83 -1.76 -40.24
CA GLN A 223 -8.40 -2.00 -40.08
C GLN A 223 -7.56 -0.76 -40.45
N ASP A 224 -7.93 -0.03 -41.51
CA ASP A 224 -7.24 1.21 -41.88
C ASP A 224 -7.45 2.30 -40.83
N GLN A 225 -8.65 2.39 -40.25
CA GLN A 225 -8.89 3.31 -39.15
C GLN A 225 -8.05 2.94 -37.92
N GLN A 226 -7.96 1.66 -37.59
CA GLN A 226 -7.08 1.18 -36.51
C GLN A 226 -5.60 1.47 -36.81
N ALA A 227 -5.13 1.24 -38.03
CA ALA A 227 -3.75 1.50 -38.44
C ALA A 227 -3.37 3.00 -38.36
N ARG A 228 -4.32 3.90 -38.66
CA ARG A 228 -4.11 5.37 -38.51
C ARG A 228 -3.85 5.77 -37.06
N ASP A 229 -4.54 5.13 -36.12
CA ASP A 229 -4.40 5.40 -34.69
C ASP A 229 -3.31 4.53 -34.02
N ALA A 230 -2.88 3.45 -34.67
CA ALA A 230 -1.92 2.47 -34.17
C ALA A 230 -0.62 3.12 -33.68
N GLY A 231 -0.04 4.05 -34.44
CA GLY A 231 1.20 4.71 -34.04
C GLY A 231 1.09 5.52 -32.73
N LYS A 232 -0.08 6.07 -32.41
CA LYS A 232 -0.33 6.75 -31.13
C LYS A 232 -0.55 5.73 -30.01
N GLN A 233 -1.30 4.67 -30.29
CA GLN A 233 -1.57 3.60 -29.33
C GLN A 233 -0.29 2.86 -28.93
N ILE A 234 0.58 2.52 -29.89
CA ILE A 234 1.88 1.88 -29.65
C ILE A 234 2.72 2.74 -28.69
N LYS A 235 2.86 4.04 -28.96
CA LYS A 235 3.61 4.95 -28.06
C LYS A 235 3.03 5.02 -26.64
N SER A 236 1.71 5.04 -26.52
CA SER A 236 1.02 5.01 -25.22
C SER A 236 1.28 3.70 -24.48
N ASN A 237 1.21 2.59 -25.19
CA ASN A 237 1.47 1.25 -24.67
C ASN A 237 2.94 1.07 -24.26
N GLU A 238 3.90 1.58 -25.02
CA GLU A 238 5.32 1.59 -24.68
C GLU A 238 5.58 2.37 -23.38
N ALA A 239 4.97 3.55 -23.21
CA ALA A 239 5.07 4.32 -21.98
C ALA A 239 4.50 3.54 -20.77
N LYS A 240 3.39 2.83 -20.97
CA LYS A 240 2.80 1.97 -19.95
C LYS A 240 3.70 0.79 -19.59
N VAL A 241 4.27 0.09 -20.59
CA VAL A 241 5.23 -1.00 -20.38
C VAL A 241 6.47 -0.51 -19.63
N LEU A 242 6.97 0.68 -19.94
CA LEU A 242 8.08 1.29 -19.22
C LEU A 242 7.72 1.52 -17.75
N GLY A 243 6.54 2.07 -17.46
CA GLY A 243 6.05 2.26 -16.09
C GLY A 243 5.95 0.95 -15.31
N LEU A 244 5.34 -0.08 -15.90
CA LEU A 244 5.22 -1.42 -15.32
C LEU A 244 6.59 -2.08 -15.06
N SER A 245 7.56 -1.84 -15.96
CA SER A 245 8.93 -2.35 -15.83
C SER A 245 9.70 -1.65 -14.71
N LYS A 246 9.50 -0.33 -14.54
CA LYS A 246 10.04 0.41 -13.40
C LYS A 246 9.47 -0.11 -12.09
N GLU A 247 8.17 -0.32 -12.00
CA GLU A 247 7.52 -0.86 -10.79
C GLU A 247 8.05 -2.26 -10.44
N ASN A 248 8.22 -3.14 -11.44
CA ASN A 248 8.87 -4.44 -11.22
C ASN A 248 10.30 -4.31 -10.66
N THR A 249 11.04 -3.28 -11.10
CA THR A 249 12.41 -3.03 -10.64
C THR A 249 12.41 -2.54 -9.20
N ILE A 250 11.49 -1.63 -8.84
CA ILE A 250 11.30 -1.14 -7.47
C ILE A 250 10.97 -2.32 -6.54
N LEU A 251 9.95 -3.12 -6.88
CA LEU A 251 9.57 -4.31 -6.10
C LEU A 251 10.76 -5.27 -5.91
N SER A 252 11.61 -5.43 -6.93
CA SER A 252 12.80 -6.29 -6.82
C SER A 252 13.83 -5.75 -5.81
N TYR A 253 13.99 -4.43 -5.72
CA TYR A 253 14.86 -3.81 -4.72
C TYR A 253 14.27 -3.88 -3.31
N GLU A 254 12.95 -3.70 -3.18
CA GLU A 254 12.23 -3.84 -1.92
C GLU A 254 12.34 -5.29 -1.38
N GLN A 255 12.09 -6.28 -2.25
CA GLN A 255 12.27 -7.69 -1.94
C GLN A 255 13.69 -7.98 -1.47
N LYS A 256 14.69 -7.51 -2.22
CA LYS A 256 16.09 -7.71 -1.87
C LYS A 256 16.43 -7.11 -0.52
N SER A 257 15.96 -5.91 -0.23
CA SER A 257 16.22 -5.25 1.06
C SER A 257 15.64 -6.03 2.24
N ILE A 258 14.43 -6.59 2.07
CA ILE A 258 13.81 -7.47 3.07
C ILE A 258 14.60 -8.77 3.22
N LEU A 259 14.96 -9.42 2.11
CA LEU A 259 15.72 -10.67 2.14
C LEU A 259 17.11 -10.49 2.76
N ASP A 260 17.80 -9.40 2.44
CA ASP A 260 19.14 -9.10 2.97
C ASP A 260 19.09 -8.79 4.48
N THR A 261 17.98 -8.23 4.99
CA THR A 261 17.83 -7.84 6.40
C THR A 261 17.21 -8.95 7.26
N PHE A 262 16.12 -9.57 6.79
CA PHE A 262 15.30 -10.52 7.56
C PHE A 262 15.44 -11.96 7.08
N GLY A 263 16.05 -12.21 5.93
CA GLY A 263 16.19 -13.56 5.34
C GLY A 263 14.94 -14.07 4.62
N SER A 264 13.73 -13.73 5.11
CA SER A 264 12.47 -14.07 4.46
C SER A 264 11.40 -13.00 4.65
N PHE A 265 10.38 -13.02 3.78
CA PHE A 265 9.21 -12.15 3.95
C PHE A 265 8.44 -12.48 5.23
N ALA A 266 8.33 -13.76 5.60
CA ALA A 266 7.64 -14.18 6.81
C ALA A 266 8.32 -13.66 8.09
N ASP A 267 9.66 -13.59 8.09
CA ASP A 267 10.44 -13.05 9.20
C ASP A 267 10.29 -11.52 9.30
N PHE A 268 10.21 -10.82 8.17
CA PHE A 268 9.84 -9.40 8.14
C PHE A 268 8.44 -9.16 8.72
N GLU A 269 7.45 -9.97 8.34
CA GLU A 269 6.10 -9.87 8.92
C GLU A 269 6.09 -10.16 10.43
N ALA A 270 6.87 -11.14 10.88
CA ALA A 270 7.01 -11.46 12.30
C ALA A 270 7.65 -10.31 13.07
N ALA A 271 8.73 -9.70 12.54
CA ALA A 271 9.37 -8.54 13.13
C ALA A 271 8.42 -7.34 13.22
N ASN A 272 7.59 -7.10 12.19
CA ASN A 272 6.59 -6.03 12.24
C ASN A 272 5.51 -6.28 13.31
N ARG A 273 5.06 -7.54 13.48
CA ARG A 273 4.08 -7.91 14.52
C ARG A 273 4.66 -7.76 15.93
N ASN A 274 5.94 -8.07 16.11
CA ASN A 274 6.61 -8.04 17.40
C ASN A 274 7.27 -6.70 17.72
N LEU A 275 7.25 -5.74 16.77
CA LEU A 275 7.98 -4.48 16.85
C LEU A 275 7.82 -3.73 18.19
N TYR A 276 6.60 -3.68 18.72
CA TYR A 276 6.32 -3.05 20.00
C TYR A 276 7.07 -3.72 21.16
N ALA A 277 7.04 -5.05 21.22
CA ALA A 277 7.73 -5.79 22.26
C ALA A 277 9.25 -5.70 22.09
N ASP A 278 9.74 -5.91 20.86
CA ASP A 278 11.16 -5.91 20.53
C ASP A 278 11.81 -4.55 20.86
N TYR A 279 11.16 -3.45 20.50
CA TYR A 279 11.63 -2.11 20.84
C TYR A 279 11.62 -1.86 22.35
N LEU A 280 10.53 -2.18 23.06
CA LEU A 280 10.49 -1.92 24.51
C LEU A 280 11.46 -2.79 25.32
N HIS A 281 11.84 -3.95 24.80
CA HIS A 281 12.85 -4.81 25.41
C HIS A 281 14.27 -4.21 25.34
N THR A 282 14.57 -3.28 24.42
CA THR A 282 15.90 -2.63 24.37
C THR A 282 16.18 -1.87 25.66
N PHE A 283 15.16 -1.20 26.22
CA PHE A 283 15.24 -0.47 27.49
C PHE A 283 15.37 -1.38 28.73
N MET A 284 15.08 -2.68 28.60
CA MET A 284 15.25 -3.64 29.69
C MET A 284 16.69 -4.16 29.78
N ASN A 285 17.35 -4.29 28.63
CA ASN A 285 18.71 -4.82 28.53
C ASN A 285 19.77 -3.77 28.85
N GLU A 286 19.52 -2.48 28.57
CA GLU A 286 20.43 -1.38 28.92
C GLU A 286 20.66 -1.27 30.45
N LYS A 287 19.63 -1.53 31.26
CA LYS A 287 19.74 -1.51 32.73
C LYS A 287 20.55 -2.67 33.31
N GLN A 288 20.83 -3.74 32.56
CA GLN A 288 21.64 -4.87 33.05
C GLN A 288 23.14 -4.68 32.89
N VAL A 289 23.59 -3.69 32.10
CA VAL A 289 25.02 -3.47 31.84
C VAL A 289 25.65 -2.52 32.86
N ASP A 290 24.88 -1.58 33.42
CA ASP A 290 25.37 -0.62 34.44
C ASP A 290 25.48 -1.19 35.86
N ASP A 291 24.97 -2.39 36.14
CA ASP A 291 25.02 -3.02 37.47
C ASP A 291 26.24 -3.96 37.68
N ASN A 292 27.22 -3.96 36.74
CA ASN A 292 28.39 -4.85 36.77
C ASN A 292 29.77 -4.14 36.71
N ASP A 293 29.85 -2.82 36.97
CA ASP A 293 31.12 -2.10 37.18
C ASP A 293 31.30 -1.60 38.61
#